data_AF-A0A6A5V770-F1
#
_entry.id   AF-A0A6A5V770-F1
#
_cell.length_a   1.000
_cell.length_b   1.000
_cell.length_c   1.000
_cell.angle_alpha   90.00
_cell.angle_beta   90.00
_cell.angle_gamma   90.00
#
_symmetry.space_group_name_H-M   'P 1'
#
loop_
_entity.id
_entity.type
_entity.pdbx_description
1 polymer ?
#
loop_
_entity_poly.entity_id
_entity_poly.type
_entity_poly.pdbx_seq_one_letter_code
_entity_poly.pdbx_strand_id
1 'polypeptide(L)' 'FRDRDCYVVFVSMNTKYSLSFWRNTPTRYGGLGQVDIPLLSDCNFTLSRDYGVFEEKERICLRSSILIDEQMIV' A
#
# COMPACT_ATOMS: atom_id res chain seq x y z
N PHE A 1 12.62 4.43 8.55
CA PHE A 1 11.61 4.87 9.53
C PHE A 1 11.68 4.10 10.85
N ARG A 2 12.08 2.81 10.83
CA ARG A 2 12.23 2.00 12.05
C ARG A 2 13.14 2.62 13.12
N ASP A 3 14.24 3.28 12.75
CA ASP A 3 15.13 3.97 13.71
C ASP A 3 14.46 5.12 14.48
N ARG A 4 13.26 5.54 14.05
CA ARG A 4 12.40 6.55 14.70
C ARG A 4 11.07 5.95 15.17
N ASP A 5 11.06 4.64 15.42
CA ASP A 5 9.89 3.86 15.85
C ASP A 5 8.66 4.00 14.92
N CYS A 6 8.91 4.24 13.63
CA CYS A 6 7.86 4.41 12.63
C CYS A 6 7.87 3.26 11.61
N TYR A 7 6.70 2.65 11.42
CA TYR A 7 6.49 1.58 10.45
C TYR A 7 5.83 2.14 9.18
N VAL A 8 6.27 1.64 8.03
CA VAL A 8 5.69 2.00 6.73
C VAL A 8 5.05 0.77 6.13
N VAL A 9 3.81 0.93 5.67
CA VAL A 9 3.04 -0.09 4.97
C VAL A 9 2.60 0.48 3.63
N PHE A 10 2.85 -0.27 2.56
CA PHE A 10 2.30 0.05 1.24
C PHE A 10 0.95 -0.65 1.09
N VAL A 11 -0.06 0.05 0.60
CA VAL A 11 -1.39 -0.53 0.34
C VAL A 11 -1.76 -0.31 -1.11
N SER A 12 -2.37 -1.32 -1.73
CA SER A 12 -2.89 -1.22 -3.09
C SER A 12 -4.07 -2.18 -3.27
N MET A 13 -4.96 -1.84 -4.21
CA MET A 13 -6.11 -2.67 -4.57
C MET A 13 -5.74 -3.96 -5.34
N ASN A 14 -4.45 -4.14 -5.62
CA ASN A 14 -3.92 -5.35 -6.23
C ASN A 14 -4.06 -6.56 -5.29
N THR A 15 -4.22 -7.75 -5.87
CA THR A 15 -4.23 -8.99 -5.08
C THR A 15 -2.87 -9.25 -4.43
N LYS A 16 -2.85 -10.03 -3.35
CA LYS A 16 -1.61 -10.52 -2.73
C LYS A 16 -0.67 -11.22 -3.72
N TYR A 17 -1.21 -11.89 -4.75
CA TYR A 17 -0.42 -12.56 -5.78
C TYR A 17 0.25 -11.55 -6.72
N SER A 18 -0.49 -10.52 -7.14
CA SER A 18 0.06 -9.42 -7.94
C SER A 18 1.17 -8.69 -7.17
N LEU A 19 0.96 -8.38 -5.89
CA LEU A 19 1.98 -7.75 -5.04
C LEU A 19 3.23 -8.63 -4.89
N SER A 20 3.05 -9.94 -4.69
CA SER A 20 4.16 -10.91 -4.63
C SER A 20 4.92 -10.98 -5.95
N PHE A 21 4.23 -10.99 -7.08
CA PHE A 21 4.85 -10.97 -8.41
C PHE A 21 5.70 -9.71 -8.60
N TRP A 22 5.17 -8.53 -8.28
CA TRP A 22 5.91 -7.26 -8.37
C TRP A 22 7.14 -7.24 -7.46
N ARG A 23 7.05 -7.75 -6.23
CA ARG A 23 8.19 -7.88 -5.31
C ARG A 23 9.27 -8.82 -5.86
N ASN A 24 8.88 -9.91 -6.49
CA ASN A 24 9.83 -10.89 -7.03
C ASN A 24 10.35 -10.53 -8.43
N THR A 25 9.80 -9.50 -9.07
CA THR A 25 10.27 -9.01 -10.37
C THR A 25 11.42 -8.01 -10.17
N PRO A 26 12.59 -8.20 -10.80
CA PRO A 26 13.70 -7.25 -10.70
C PRO A 26 13.33 -5.86 -11.23
N THR A 27 13.92 -4.82 -10.63
CA THR A 27 13.68 -3.41 -11.00
C THR A 27 14.02 -3.09 -12.45
N ARG A 28 15.05 -3.73 -13.02
CA ARG A 28 15.40 -3.60 -14.45
C ARG A 28 14.30 -4.05 -15.42
N TYR A 29 13.34 -4.84 -14.94
CA TYR A 29 12.17 -5.28 -15.70
C TYR A 29 10.88 -4.57 -15.25
N GLY A 30 10.99 -3.46 -14.50
CA GLY A 30 9.85 -2.68 -14.01
C GLY A 30 9.19 -3.24 -12.74
N GLY A 31 9.77 -4.24 -12.08
CA GLY A 31 9.28 -4.73 -10.80
C GLY A 31 9.70 -3.85 -9.61
N LEU A 32 9.17 -4.15 -8.43
CA LEU A 32 9.58 -3.49 -7.18
C LEU A 32 10.93 -4.01 -6.69
N GLY A 33 11.27 -5.26 -6.97
CA GLY A 33 12.35 -5.97 -6.30
C GLY A 33 12.05 -6.25 -4.83
N GLN A 34 13.06 -6.76 -4.11
CA GLN A 34 12.93 -7.03 -2.69
C GLN A 34 12.84 -5.70 -1.92
N VAL A 35 11.71 -5.49 -1.24
CA VAL A 35 11.42 -4.29 -0.45
C VAL A 35 11.15 -4.68 1.00
N ASP A 36 11.70 -3.91 1.94
CA ASP A 36 11.64 -4.19 3.38
C ASP A 36 10.36 -3.64 4.07
N ILE A 37 9.34 -3.32 3.27
CA ILE A 37 8.04 -2.88 3.76
C ILE A 37 6.94 -3.92 3.41
N PRO A 38 5.95 -4.11 4.30
CA PRO A 38 4.78 -4.91 3.97
C PRO A 38 4.01 -4.31 2.79
N LEU A 39 3.53 -5.18 1.89
CA LEU A 39 2.64 -4.83 0.80
C LEU A 39 1.25 -5.41 1.12
N LEU A 40 0.30 -4.54 1.46
CA LEU A 40 -1.06 -4.90 1.82
C LEU A 40 -2.00 -4.85 0.60
N SER A 41 -2.83 -5.88 0.47
CA SER A 41 -3.83 -6.02 -0.60
C SER A 41 -5.18 -5.54 -0.11
N ASP A 42 -5.73 -4.50 -0.74
CA ASP A 42 -7.08 -3.95 -0.53
C ASP A 42 -8.01 -4.30 -1.71
N CYS A 43 -8.08 -5.60 -2.06
CA CYS A 43 -8.80 -6.06 -3.25
C CYS A 43 -10.33 -5.92 -3.16
N ASN A 44 -10.87 -5.67 -1.97
CA ASN A 44 -12.29 -5.39 -1.73
C ASN A 44 -12.59 -3.87 -1.69
N PHE A 45 -11.56 -3.03 -1.79
CA PHE A 45 -11.64 -1.56 -1.74
C PHE A 45 -12.19 -1.02 -0.42
N THR A 46 -12.21 -1.84 0.65
CA THR A 46 -12.74 -1.41 1.94
C THR A 46 -11.83 -0.35 2.55
N LEU A 47 -10.52 -0.59 2.56
CA LEU A 47 -9.58 0.34 3.17
C LEU A 47 -9.51 1.65 2.40
N SER A 48 -9.45 1.58 1.07
CA SER A 48 -9.41 2.78 0.22
C SER A 48 -10.66 3.65 0.39
N ARG A 49 -11.84 3.05 0.62
CA ARG A 49 -13.08 3.79 0.91
C ARG A 49 -13.09 4.36 2.32
N ASP A 50 -12.71 3.56 3.32
CA ASP A 50 -12.70 3.99 4.73
C ASP A 50 -11.81 5.22 4.96
N TYR A 51 -10.70 5.30 4.23
CA TYR A 51 -9.80 6.46 4.26
C TYR A 51 -10.15 7.57 3.25
N GLY A 52 -11.24 7.44 2.51
CA GLY A 52 -11.71 8.47 1.57
C GLY A 52 -10.79 8.70 0.36
N VAL A 53 -9.97 7.70 -0.01
CA VAL A 53 -9.00 7.80 -1.12
C VAL A 53 -9.44 7.03 -2.37
N PHE A 54 -10.60 6.37 -2.32
CA PHE A 54 -11.18 5.65 -3.44
C PHE A 54 -12.05 6.55 -4.32
N GLU A 55 -11.75 6.63 -5.61
CA GLU A 55 -12.57 7.27 -6.64
C GLU A 55 -13.56 6.25 -7.21
N GLU A 56 -14.84 6.42 -6.91
CA GLU A 56 -15.91 5.47 -7.26
C GLU A 56 -16.13 5.36 -8.77
N LYS A 57 -15.96 6.45 -9.53
CA LYS A 57 -16.26 6.45 -10.96
C LYS A 57 -15.27 5.60 -11.75
N GLU A 58 -13.98 5.85 -11.55
CA GLU A 58 -12.90 5.15 -12.24
C GLU A 58 -12.44 3.89 -11.50
N ARG A 59 -12.97 3.68 -10.27
CA ARG A 59 -12.62 2.56 -9.38
C ARG A 59 -11.12 2.50 -9.11
N ILE A 60 -10.52 3.66 -8.86
CA ILE A 60 -9.09 3.81 -8.59
C ILE A 60 -8.86 4.29 -7.16
N CYS A 61 -7.77 3.83 -6.55
CA CYS A 61 -7.24 4.46 -5.35
C CYS A 61 -6.34 5.64 -5.78
N LEU A 62 -6.65 6.82 -5.28
CA LEU A 62 -5.79 8.00 -5.44
C LEU A 62 -4.48 7.80 -4.67
N ARG A 63 -3.44 8.53 -5.06
CA ARG A 63 -2.17 8.54 -4.33
C ARG A 63 -2.35 9.36 -3.05
N SER A 64 -2.28 8.69 -1.92
CA SER A 64 -2.37 9.32 -0.60
C SER A 64 -1.30 8.76 0.34
N SER A 65 -1.03 9.49 1.41
CA SER A 65 -0.18 9.06 2.51
C SER A 65 -0.85 9.49 3.80
N ILE A 66 -0.93 8.55 4.74
CA ILE A 66 -1.66 8.70 5.99
C ILE A 66 -0.67 8.40 7.10
N LEU A 67 -0.50 9.36 8.01
CA LEU A 67 0.31 9.19 9.20
C LEU A 67 -0.64 8.86 10.34
N ILE A 68 -0.33 7.82 11.10
CA ILE A 68 -1.08 7.41 12.27
C ILE A 68 -0.12 7.50 13.45
N ASP A 69 -0.49 8.23 14.50
CA ASP A 69 0.31 8.35 15.72
C ASP A 69 0.21 7.10 16.62
N GLU A 70 0.95 7.10 17.72
CA GLU A 70 0.98 5.99 18.68
C GLU A 70 -0.37 5.78 19.40
N GLN A 71 -1.23 6.80 19.39
CA GLN A 71 -2.59 6.78 19.94
C GLN A 71 -3.64 6.33 18.92
N MET A 72 -3.20 5.91 17.72
CA MET A 72 -4.05 5.48 16.60
C MET A 72 -4.91 6.61 16.01
N ILE A 73 -4.43 7.84 16.07
CA ILE A 73 -5.09 9.03 15.52
C ILE A 73 -4.42 9.41 14.19
N VAL A 74 -5.27 9.75 13.21
CA VAL A 74 -4.88 10.26 11.87
C VAL A 74 -4.79 11.78 11.89
#